data_AF-A0A2I0NTN9-F1
#
_entry.id   AF-A0A2I0NTN9-F1
#
_cell.length_a   1.000
_cell.length_b   1.000
_cell.length_c   1.000
_cell.angle_alpha   90.00
_cell.angle_beta   90.00
_cell.angle_gamma   90.00
#
_symmetry.space_group_name_H-M   'P 1'
#
loop_
_entity.id
_entity.type
_entity.pdbx_description
1 polymer ?
#
loop_
_entity_poly.entity_id
_entity_poly.type
_entity_poly.pdbx_seq_one_letter_code
_entity_poly.pdbx_strand_id
1 'polypeptide(L)'
;MMRKEESIEKKIYYFSAAYGITNRTLRYAFTDDYLMADFVLNTCYTGLMDRFKRIRSGDSTVPLEARHFEKIQEGMRLLADAFDEDTSILKPLETILTATFATSGPGNYLREKGDLQI
;
A
#
# COMPACT_ATOMS: atom_id res chain seq x y z
N MET A 1 -14.78 3.13 -1.75
CA MET A 1 -14.85 2.43 -3.05
C MET A 1 -14.09 1.10 -3.01
N MET A 2 -12.81 1.10 -2.62
CA MET A 2 -11.99 -0.12 -2.50
C MET A 2 -12.53 -1.21 -1.53
N ARG A 3 -13.25 -0.82 -0.46
CA ARG A 3 -13.82 -1.75 0.55
C ARG A 3 -14.89 -2.70 0.00
N LYS A 4 -15.64 -2.29 -1.04
CA LYS A 4 -16.75 -3.07 -1.60
C LYS A 4 -16.37 -3.77 -2.91
N GLU A 5 -15.13 -3.62 -3.36
CA GLU A 5 -14.67 -4.16 -4.62
C GLU A 5 -14.08 -5.55 -4.40
N GLU A 6 -14.38 -6.49 -5.30
CA GLU A 6 -13.86 -7.86 -5.24
C GLU A 6 -12.63 -8.01 -6.14
N SER A 7 -12.56 -7.25 -7.24
CA SER A 7 -11.45 -7.30 -8.17
C SER A 7 -10.16 -6.74 -7.56
N ILE A 8 -9.14 -7.58 -7.45
CA ILE A 8 -7.77 -7.20 -7.06
C ILE A 8 -7.24 -6.06 -7.96
N GLU A 9 -7.47 -6.16 -9.27
CA GLU A 9 -7.04 -5.15 -10.23
C GLU A 9 -7.63 -3.78 -9.91
N LYS A 10 -8.95 -3.73 -9.66
CA LYS A 10 -9.63 -2.48 -9.29
C LYS A 10 -9.19 -1.97 -7.92
N LYS A 11 -8.89 -2.85 -6.97
CA LYS A 11 -8.30 -2.44 -5.67
C LYS A 11 -6.96 -1.74 -5.87
N ILE A 12 -6.08 -2.30 -6.71
CA ILE A 12 -4.79 -1.70 -7.04
C ILE A 12 -4.98 -0.37 -7.79
N TYR A 13 -5.95 -0.28 -8.70
CA TYR A 13 -6.33 0.97 -9.36
C TYR A 13 -6.81 2.04 -8.35
N TYR A 14 -7.61 1.69 -7.36
CA TYR A 14 -8.00 2.65 -6.32
C TYR A 14 -6.81 3.10 -5.46
N PHE A 15 -5.87 2.21 -5.18
CA PHE A 15 -4.63 2.57 -4.49
C PHE A 15 -3.78 3.57 -5.31
N SER A 16 -3.75 3.42 -6.64
CA SER A 16 -3.01 4.36 -7.51
C SER A 16 -3.54 5.79 -7.44
N ALA A 17 -4.82 5.98 -7.08
CA ALA A 17 -5.39 7.31 -6.88
C ALA A 17 -4.77 8.04 -5.67
N ALA A 18 -4.47 7.32 -4.58
CA ALA A 18 -3.81 7.90 -3.40
C ALA A 18 -2.40 8.39 -3.75
N TYR A 19 -1.61 7.56 -4.43
CA TYR A 19 -0.31 7.95 -4.98
C TYR A 19 -0.41 9.12 -5.97
N GLY A 20 -1.40 9.11 -6.86
CA GLY A 20 -1.61 10.19 -7.83
C GLY A 20 -1.93 11.54 -7.20
N ILE A 21 -2.51 11.56 -6.00
CA ILE A 21 -2.80 12.78 -5.24
C ILE A 21 -1.52 13.31 -4.59
N THR A 22 -0.73 12.47 -3.90
CA THR A 22 0.52 12.91 -3.25
C THR A 22 1.50 13.52 -4.26
N ASN A 23 1.64 12.92 -5.44
CA ASN A 23 2.54 13.42 -6.48
C ASN A 23 2.13 14.80 -7.00
N ARG A 24 0.82 15.09 -7.05
CA ARG A 24 0.32 16.42 -7.44
C ARG A 24 0.51 17.41 -6.30
N THR A 25 0.22 17.02 -5.06
CA THR A 25 0.39 17.88 -3.88
C THR A 25 1.83 18.36 -3.75
N LEU A 26 2.83 17.50 -3.97
CA LEU A 26 4.25 17.86 -3.97
C LEU A 26 4.60 19.03 -4.91
N ARG A 27 3.87 19.21 -6.01
CA ARG A 27 4.11 20.30 -6.96
C ARG A 27 3.59 21.65 -6.47
N TYR A 28 2.70 21.67 -5.48
CA TYR A 28 2.04 22.87 -4.97
C TYR A 28 2.36 23.18 -3.50
N ALA A 29 2.64 22.16 -2.69
CA ALA A 29 2.94 22.26 -1.26
C ALA A 29 3.95 21.17 -0.86
N PHE A 30 5.24 21.48 -0.97
CA PHE A 30 6.30 20.55 -0.59
C PHE A 30 6.49 20.52 0.93
N THR A 31 6.56 19.32 1.49
CA THR A 31 7.07 19.03 2.83
C THR A 31 7.80 17.69 2.80
N ASP A 32 8.67 17.43 3.78
CA ASP A 32 9.35 16.14 3.92
C ASP A 32 8.35 14.99 4.10
N ASP A 33 7.22 15.26 4.76
CA ASP A 33 6.13 14.30 4.95
C ASP A 33 5.44 13.94 3.63
N TYR A 34 5.16 14.92 2.76
CA TYR A 34 4.64 14.63 1.42
C TYR A 34 5.63 13.85 0.57
N LEU A 35 6.94 14.14 0.68
CA LEU A 35 7.97 13.43 -0.06
C LEU A 35 8.04 11.96 0.40
N MET A 36 8.03 11.73 1.70
CA MET A 36 8.04 10.39 2.30
C MET A 36 6.79 9.60 1.89
N ALA A 37 5.61 10.22 1.98
CA ALA A 37 4.36 9.59 1.56
C ALA A 37 4.38 9.23 0.08
N ASP A 38 4.81 10.12 -0.81
CA ASP A 38 4.89 9.85 -2.25
C ASP A 38 5.83 8.67 -2.55
N PHE A 39 7.01 8.64 -1.93
CA PHE A 39 7.98 7.57 -2.12
C PHE A 39 7.44 6.21 -1.66
N VAL A 40 6.85 6.14 -0.47
CA VAL A 40 6.30 4.90 0.08
C VAL A 40 5.10 4.42 -0.74
N LEU A 41 4.17 5.32 -1.09
CA LEU A 41 2.99 4.96 -1.89
C LEU A 41 3.37 4.50 -3.31
N ASN A 42 4.36 5.15 -3.94
CA ASN A 42 4.89 4.72 -5.23
C ASN A 42 5.49 3.32 -5.18
N THR A 43 6.33 3.08 -4.16
CA THR A 43 6.98 1.78 -3.93
C THR A 43 5.93 0.69 -3.73
N CYS A 44 4.92 0.96 -2.90
CA CYS A 44 3.85 0.01 -2.63
C CYS A 44 3.01 -0.28 -3.88
N TYR A 45 2.66 0.74 -4.66
CA TYR A 45 1.88 0.56 -5.88
C TYR A 45 2.63 -0.31 -6.90
N THR A 46 3.91 -0.02 -7.10
CA THR A 46 4.78 -0.79 -8.00
C THR A 46 4.89 -2.25 -7.55
N GLY A 47 5.13 -2.49 -6.25
CA GLY A 47 5.20 -3.84 -5.70
C GLY A 47 3.91 -4.65 -5.87
N LEU A 48 2.75 -4.04 -5.59
CA LEU A 48 1.45 -4.68 -5.79
C LEU A 48 1.19 -5.01 -7.26
N MET A 49 1.50 -4.07 -8.15
CA MET A 49 1.32 -4.24 -9.59
C MET A 49 2.22 -5.37 -10.13
N ASP A 50 3.46 -5.44 -9.68
CA ASP A 50 4.39 -6.50 -10.07
C ASP A 50 3.94 -7.87 -9.54
N ARG A 51 3.46 -7.96 -8.30
CA ARG A 51 2.89 -9.21 -7.78
C ARG A 51 1.65 -9.62 -8.56
N PHE A 52 0.76 -8.68 -8.85
CA PHE A 52 -0.43 -8.93 -9.67
C PHE A 52 -0.07 -9.46 -11.07
N LYS A 53 0.91 -8.84 -11.74
CA LYS A 53 1.43 -9.32 -13.04
C LYS A 53 1.97 -10.74 -12.93
N ARG A 54 2.76 -11.08 -11.91
CA ARG A 54 3.28 -12.44 -11.70
C ARG A 54 2.17 -13.48 -11.53
N ILE A 55 1.13 -13.15 -10.76
CA ILE A 55 -0.05 -14.01 -10.62
C ILE A 55 -0.73 -14.22 -11.98
N ARG A 56 -0.90 -13.16 -12.76
CA ARG A 56 -1.43 -13.24 -14.14
C ARG A 56 -0.54 -14.07 -15.08
N SER A 57 0.76 -14.15 -14.83
CA SER A 57 1.72 -14.98 -15.54
C SER A 57 1.75 -16.45 -15.07
N GLY A 58 0.96 -16.83 -14.06
CA GLY A 58 0.87 -18.19 -13.53
C GLY A 58 1.69 -18.46 -12.26
N ASP A 59 2.45 -17.49 -11.74
CA ASP A 59 3.11 -17.63 -10.44
C ASP A 59 2.09 -17.43 -9.31
N SER A 60 1.67 -18.52 -8.69
CA SER A 60 0.71 -18.54 -7.58
C SER A 60 1.35 -18.69 -6.19
N THR A 61 2.69 -18.65 -6.11
CA THR A 61 3.45 -18.93 -4.88
C THR A 61 3.10 -17.99 -3.72
N VAL A 62 2.90 -16.70 -4.01
CA VAL A 62 2.50 -15.69 -3.03
C VAL A 62 1.11 -15.14 -3.38
N PRO A 63 0.06 -15.40 -2.59
CA PRO A 63 -1.29 -14.95 -2.90
C PRO A 63 -1.52 -13.48 -2.53
N LEU A 64 -2.35 -12.79 -3.31
CA LEU A 64 -2.93 -11.50 -2.94
C LEU A 64 -4.27 -11.72 -2.24
N GLU A 65 -4.24 -11.72 -0.91
CA GLU A 65 -5.40 -11.95 -0.04
C GLU A 65 -6.08 -10.64 0.42
N ALA A 66 -7.33 -10.75 0.88
CA ALA A 66 -8.12 -9.61 1.37
C ALA A 66 -7.41 -8.80 2.47
N ARG A 67 -6.77 -9.47 3.43
CA ARG A 67 -6.08 -8.84 4.56
C ARG A 67 -5.02 -7.81 4.17
N HIS A 68 -4.31 -8.05 3.05
CA HIS A 68 -3.31 -7.08 2.56
C HIS A 68 -3.99 -5.76 2.21
N PHE A 69 -5.10 -5.84 1.48
CA PHE A 69 -5.86 -4.68 1.05
C PHE A 69 -6.59 -4.00 2.21
N GLU A 70 -7.06 -4.77 3.20
CA GLU A 70 -7.67 -4.22 4.42
C GLU A 70 -6.66 -3.36 5.20
N LYS A 71 -5.43 -3.85 5.38
CA LYS A 71 -4.36 -3.08 6.02
C LYS A 71 -3.89 -1.87 5.21
N ILE A 72 -3.79 -2.01 3.89
CA ILE A 72 -3.51 -0.87 3.01
C ILE A 72 -4.61 0.20 3.14
N GLN A 73 -5.89 -0.21 3.19
CA GLN A 73 -7.01 0.72 3.38
C GLN A 73 -6.98 1.40 4.75
N GLU A 74 -6.68 0.64 5.81
CA GLU A 74 -6.51 1.18 7.15
C GLU A 74 -5.41 2.24 7.17
N GLY A 75 -4.23 1.91 6.64
CA GLY A 75 -3.10 2.83 6.55
C GLY A 75 -3.40 4.07 5.71
N MET A 76 -4.09 3.94 4.57
CA MET A 76 -4.50 5.09 3.75
C MET A 76 -5.47 6.02 4.50
N ARG A 77 -6.43 5.46 5.25
CA ARG A 77 -7.34 6.27 6.07
C ARG A 77 -6.56 7.04 7.14
N LEU A 78 -5.71 6.32 7.89
CA LEU A 78 -4.88 6.93 8.92
C LEU A 78 -3.90 7.97 8.37
N LEU A 79 -3.43 7.80 7.13
CA LEU A 79 -2.56 8.76 6.47
C LEU A 79 -3.31 10.05 6.14
N ALA A 80 -4.55 9.94 5.65
CA ALA A 80 -5.40 11.11 5.42
C ALA A 80 -5.69 11.85 6.73
N ASP A 81 -6.09 11.12 7.77
CA ASP A 81 -6.34 11.69 9.10
C ASP A 81 -5.08 12.39 9.65
N ALA A 82 -3.90 11.79 9.46
CA ALA A 82 -2.63 12.37 9.92
C ALA A 82 -2.29 13.70 9.22
N PHE A 83 -2.55 13.82 7.92
CA PHE A 83 -2.39 15.09 7.21
C PHE A 83 -3.41 16.14 7.63
N ASP A 84 -4.66 15.74 7.89
CA ASP A 84 -5.72 16.67 8.31
C ASP A 84 -5.50 17.19 9.74
N GLU A 85 -4.94 16.35 10.61
CA GLU A 85 -4.69 16.66 12.04
C GLU A 85 -3.28 17.18 12.33
N ASP A 86 -2.41 17.30 11.32
CA ASP A 86 -0.98 17.67 11.46
C ASP A 86 -0.23 16.76 12.46
N THR A 87 -0.44 15.45 12.33
CA THR A 87 0.21 14.42 13.15
C THR A 87 1.14 13.53 12.34
N SER A 88 1.95 12.70 13.03
CA SER A 88 2.97 11.89 12.36
C SER A 88 2.38 10.89 11.35
N ILE A 89 2.88 10.95 10.12
CA ILE A 89 2.51 10.03 9.03
C ILE A 89 3.20 8.66 9.10
N LEU A 90 4.18 8.48 10.00
CA LEU A 90 5.05 7.31 9.99
C LEU A 90 4.28 6.01 10.23
N LYS A 91 3.41 5.97 11.24
CA LYS A 91 2.64 4.76 11.53
C LYS A 91 1.65 4.37 10.42
N PRO A 92 0.91 5.31 9.82
CA PRO A 92 0.14 5.05 8.60
C PRO A 92 0.99 4.44 7.47
N LEU A 93 2.15 5.05 7.17
CA LEU A 93 3.04 4.59 6.10
C LEU A 93 3.62 3.20 6.37
N GLU A 94 4.05 2.92 7.61
CA GLU A 94 4.49 1.58 8.03
C GLU A 94 3.42 0.53 7.78
N THR A 95 2.15 0.86 8.08
CA THR A 95 1.02 -0.07 7.91
C THR A 95 0.84 -0.44 6.43
N ILE A 96 0.88 0.55 5.54
CA ILE A 96 0.78 0.34 4.08
C ILE A 96 1.98 -0.45 3.56
N LEU A 97 3.18 -0.08 4.00
CA LEU A 97 4.42 -0.70 3.56
C LEU A 97 4.52 -2.15 4.00
N THR A 98 4.19 -2.45 5.26
CA THR A 98 4.21 -3.80 5.83
C THR A 98 3.23 -4.72 5.11
N ALA A 99 2.00 -4.24 4.88
CA ALA A 99 0.98 -4.98 4.14
C ALA A 99 1.39 -5.26 2.70
N THR A 100 2.07 -4.31 2.04
CA THR A 100 2.59 -4.52 0.69
C THR A 100 3.79 -5.46 0.68
N PHE A 101 4.72 -5.30 1.62
CA PHE A 101 5.90 -6.14 1.77
C PHE A 101 5.52 -7.62 1.98
N ALA A 102 4.45 -7.89 2.73
CA ALA A 102 3.89 -9.24 2.92
C ALA A 102 3.51 -9.95 1.60
N THR A 103 3.30 -9.19 0.51
CA THR A 103 3.02 -9.73 -0.83
C THR A 103 4.27 -10.09 -1.63
N SER A 104 5.47 -9.78 -1.11
CA SER A 104 6.74 -10.19 -1.68
C SER A 104 7.12 -11.62 -1.24
N GLY A 105 8.12 -12.22 -1.91
CA GLY A 105 8.66 -13.52 -1.48
C GLY A 105 9.17 -13.51 -0.03
N PRO A 106 10.10 -12.60 0.33
CA PRO A 106 10.60 -12.48 1.71
C PRO A 106 9.51 -12.14 2.73
N GLY A 107 8.60 -11.22 2.40
CA GLY A 107 7.53 -10.85 3.32
C GLY A 107 6.52 -11.97 3.54
N ASN A 108 6.14 -12.71 2.48
CA ASN A 108 5.28 -13.87 2.63
C ASN A 108 5.96 -14.97 3.47
N TYR A 109 7.25 -15.20 3.26
CA TYR A 109 8.02 -16.14 4.08
C TYR A 109 8.02 -15.74 5.57
N LEU A 110 8.26 -14.48 5.89
CA LEU A 110 8.21 -13.99 7.27
C LEU A 110 6.81 -14.08 7.87
N ARG A 111 5.76 -13.92 7.05
CA ARG A 111 4.37 -14.09 7.46
C ARG A 111 4.04 -15.55 7.77
N GLU A 112 4.48 -16.48 6.92
CA GLU A 112 4.34 -17.93 7.16
C GLU A 112 5.10 -18.39 8.40
N LYS A 113 6.26 -17.78 8.67
CA LYS A 113 7.05 -18.01 9.89
C LYS A 113 6.42 -17.39 11.16
N GLY A 114 5.53 -16.41 11.01
CA GLY A 114 4.88 -15.69 12.10
C GLY A 114 5.62 -14.43 12.58
N ASP A 115 6.75 -14.09 11.97
CA ASP A 115 7.53 -12.88 12.31
C ASP A 115 6.91 -11.60 11.75
N LEU A 116 6.13 -11.70 10.66
CA LEU A 116 5.39 -10.60 10.05
C LEU A 116 3.89 -10.78 10.28
N GLN A 117 3.25 -9.78 10.89
CA GLN A 117 1.81 -9.78 11.18
C GLN A 117 1.14 -8.63 10.43
N ILE A 118 0.04 -8.97 9.74
CA ILE A 118 -0.82 -8.03 9.01
C ILE A 118 -2.28 -8.42 9.22
#